data_AF-A0A1M7YMC1-F1
#
_entry.id   AF-A0A1M7YMC1-F1
#
_cell.length_a   1.000
_cell.length_b   1.000
_cell.length_c   1.000
_cell.angle_alpha   90.00
_cell.angle_beta   90.00
_cell.angle_gamma   90.00
#
_symmetry.space_group_name_H-M   'P 1'
#
loop_
_entity.id
_entity.type
_entity.pdbx_description
1 polymer ?
#
loop_
_entity_poly.entity_id
_entity_poly.type
_entity_poly.pdbx_seq_one_letter_code
_entity_poly.pdbx_strand_id
1 'polypeptide(L)'
;MKGRMVVFGGVLLALSMPAMSSASNWELYDDFNSETIDQEKWVNTNTISTISIENGQLKIIHPEGTSTQSAYLKFIHNPETIIGMKASIKVSSCSGDVRARMAAYAGAIDDNHYWTAIQIRPSVNRITTSSTLQGPPPNYETIADTHSAEFPNPINLIGNTYTASIMFSDDKISYAVEGLGAINFKYPIPVDSSTENWRVLGTRATNGDGPCTVYFDNVYVLRK
;
A
#
# COMPACT_ATOMS: atom_id res chain seq x y z
N MET A 1 48.21 -11.88 -4.64
CA MET A 1 46.81 -11.58 -5.04
C MET A 1 46.01 -12.86 -4.88
N LYS A 2 45.09 -12.93 -3.91
CA LYS A 2 44.21 -14.09 -3.72
C LYS A 2 42.81 -13.66 -4.16
N GLY A 3 42.33 -14.22 -5.29
CA GLY A 3 40.98 -14.01 -5.77
C GLY A 3 39.98 -14.72 -4.85
N ARG A 4 39.03 -13.97 -4.30
CA ARG A 4 37.84 -14.54 -3.63
C ARG A 4 36.78 -14.79 -4.69
N MET A 5 36.43 -16.05 -4.85
CA MET A 5 35.27 -16.52 -5.60
C MET A 5 34.02 -16.26 -4.76
N VAL A 6 33.10 -15.43 -5.25
CA VAL A 6 31.77 -15.23 -4.65
C VAL A 6 30.82 -16.19 -5.37
N VAL A 7 30.37 -17.22 -4.67
CA VAL A 7 29.35 -18.16 -5.17
C VAL A 7 27.99 -17.55 -4.88
N PHE A 8 27.28 -17.12 -5.93
CA PHE A 8 25.84 -16.87 -5.87
C PHE A 8 25.12 -18.17 -6.21
N GLY A 9 24.52 -18.80 -5.20
CA GLY A 9 23.80 -20.06 -5.32
C GLY A 9 22.70 -20.16 -4.29
N GLY A 10 21.88 -19.12 -4.17
CA GLY A 10 20.65 -19.17 -3.39
C GLY A 10 19.58 -19.88 -4.20
N VAL A 11 19.34 -21.16 -3.90
CA VAL A 11 18.15 -21.89 -4.35
C VAL A 11 16.94 -21.14 -3.80
N LEU A 12 16.15 -20.53 -4.67
CA LEU A 12 14.84 -19.98 -4.33
C LEU A 12 13.91 -21.16 -4.07
N LEU A 13 13.87 -21.65 -2.84
CA LEU A 13 12.80 -22.54 -2.40
C LEU A 13 11.52 -21.70 -2.44
N ALA A 14 10.73 -21.89 -3.48
CA ALA A 14 9.32 -21.52 -3.48
C ALA A 14 8.65 -22.38 -2.40
N LEU A 15 8.72 -21.90 -1.16
CA LEU A 15 7.81 -22.33 -0.11
C LEU A 15 6.43 -21.98 -0.66
N SER A 16 5.73 -23.00 -1.15
CA SER A 16 4.29 -22.92 -1.38
C SER A 16 3.68 -22.53 -0.04
N MET A 17 3.42 -21.24 0.13
CA MET A 17 2.71 -20.75 1.29
C MET A 17 1.39 -21.51 1.34
N PRO A 18 0.93 -21.94 2.51
CA PRO A 18 -0.43 -22.43 2.63
C PRO A 18 -1.34 -21.35 2.03
N ALA A 19 -2.17 -21.77 1.07
CA ALA A 19 -3.24 -20.92 0.58
C ALA A 19 -3.92 -20.33 1.80
N MET A 20 -3.94 -18.99 1.92
CA MET A 20 -4.71 -18.31 2.96
C MET A 20 -6.10 -18.92 2.91
N SER A 21 -6.44 -19.69 3.95
CA SER A 21 -7.63 -20.52 3.98
C SER A 21 -8.84 -19.65 3.70
N SER A 22 -9.63 -20.09 2.73
CA SER A 22 -10.97 -19.63 2.38
C SER A 22 -11.79 -19.21 3.60
N ALA A 23 -12.37 -18.00 3.52
CA ALA A 23 -13.20 -17.30 4.50
C ALA A 23 -12.46 -16.49 5.59
N SER A 24 -11.50 -15.67 5.19
CA SER A 24 -11.19 -14.42 5.91
C SER A 24 -12.42 -13.49 5.84
N ASN A 25 -12.87 -12.96 6.99
CA ASN A 25 -14.04 -12.07 7.18
C ASN A 25 -13.88 -10.68 6.49
N TRP A 26 -13.56 -10.66 5.21
CA TRP A 26 -13.52 -9.43 4.41
C TRP A 26 -14.93 -8.92 4.19
N GLU A 27 -15.22 -7.75 4.73
CA GLU A 27 -16.47 -7.03 4.54
C GLU A 27 -16.29 -6.03 3.40
N LEU A 28 -17.22 -5.99 2.45
CA LEU A 28 -17.24 -4.92 1.45
C LEU A 28 -17.55 -3.61 2.15
N TYR A 29 -16.60 -2.68 2.11
CA TYR A 29 -16.74 -1.37 2.75
C TYR A 29 -17.26 -0.32 1.76
N ASP A 30 -16.68 -0.31 0.55
CA ASP A 30 -17.10 0.58 -0.53
C ASP A 30 -16.75 -0.02 -1.89
N ASP A 31 -17.71 -0.03 -2.80
CA ASP A 31 -17.55 -0.40 -4.21
C ASP A 31 -17.62 0.82 -5.13
N PHE A 32 -17.79 2.03 -4.59
CA PHE A 32 -17.90 3.27 -5.34
C PHE A 32 -18.99 3.27 -6.42
N ASN A 33 -20.08 2.51 -6.23
CA ASN A 33 -21.21 2.49 -7.17
C ASN A 33 -22.10 3.75 -7.11
N SER A 34 -21.88 4.65 -6.15
CA SER A 34 -22.55 5.95 -6.07
C SER A 34 -21.97 6.95 -7.09
N GLU A 35 -22.75 7.96 -7.51
CA GLU A 35 -22.25 9.00 -8.43
C GLU A 35 -21.24 9.96 -7.77
N THR A 36 -21.22 10.01 -6.44
CA THR A 36 -20.36 10.89 -5.65
C THR A 36 -19.67 10.11 -4.54
N ILE A 37 -18.56 10.66 -4.04
CA ILE A 37 -17.83 10.08 -2.90
C ILE A 37 -18.72 10.17 -1.67
N ASP A 38 -18.88 9.05 -0.98
CA ASP A 38 -19.58 9.00 0.30
C ASP A 38 -18.78 9.77 1.38
N GLN A 39 -19.29 10.95 1.74
CA GLN A 39 -18.70 11.85 2.74
C GLN A 39 -19.02 11.44 4.18
N GLU A 40 -19.71 10.32 4.41
CA GLU A 40 -19.81 9.70 5.74
C GLU A 40 -18.69 8.65 5.94
N LYS A 41 -18.16 8.11 4.84
CA LYS A 41 -17.05 7.14 4.85
C LYS A 41 -15.68 7.79 4.66
N TRP A 42 -15.57 8.76 3.76
CA TRP A 42 -14.28 9.22 3.25
C TRP A 42 -14.00 10.71 3.49
N VAL A 43 -12.80 11.01 3.99
CA VAL A 43 -12.22 12.37 3.96
C VAL A 43 -11.30 12.48 2.77
N ASN A 44 -11.57 13.44 1.88
CA ASN A 44 -10.57 13.92 0.94
C ASN A 44 -9.58 14.82 1.67
N THR A 45 -8.32 14.38 1.76
CA THR A 45 -7.28 15.11 2.47
C THR A 45 -6.41 16.00 1.58
N ASN A 46 -6.78 16.16 0.30
CA ASN A 46 -5.96 16.90 -0.64
C ASN A 46 -6.77 17.83 -1.58
N THR A 47 -6.17 18.97 -1.92
CA THR A 47 -6.73 20.03 -2.75
C THR A 47 -6.16 20.08 -4.17
N ILE A 48 -5.05 19.39 -4.47
CA ILE A 48 -4.38 19.51 -5.80
C ILE A 48 -4.83 18.48 -6.84
N SER A 49 -5.36 17.32 -6.41
CA SER A 49 -5.80 16.27 -7.33
C SER A 49 -7.31 16.27 -7.47
N THR A 50 -7.80 15.95 -8.66
CA THR A 50 -9.22 15.72 -8.87
C THR A 50 -9.55 14.31 -8.40
N ILE A 51 -10.41 14.21 -7.39
CA ILE A 51 -10.96 12.95 -6.90
C ILE A 51 -12.46 12.96 -7.21
N SER A 52 -12.92 11.95 -7.94
CA SER A 52 -14.32 11.83 -8.38
C SER A 52 -14.70 10.36 -8.52
N ILE A 53 -15.99 10.07 -8.69
CA ILE A 53 -16.43 8.74 -9.13
C ILE A 53 -16.66 8.77 -10.65
N GLU A 54 -16.21 7.74 -11.35
CA GLU A 54 -16.43 7.56 -12.79
C GLU A 54 -16.68 6.08 -13.08
N ASN A 55 -17.82 5.75 -13.69
CA ASN A 55 -18.21 4.38 -14.05
C ASN A 55 -18.16 3.38 -12.88
N GLY A 56 -18.62 3.80 -11.70
CA GLY A 56 -18.62 2.95 -10.50
C GLY A 56 -17.24 2.76 -9.86
N GLN A 57 -16.27 3.63 -10.14
CA GLN A 57 -14.92 3.53 -9.60
C GLN A 57 -14.44 4.88 -9.06
N LEU A 58 -13.70 4.85 -7.96
CA LEU A 58 -12.98 6.02 -7.48
C LEU A 58 -11.87 6.38 -8.45
N LYS A 59 -11.99 7.51 -9.13
CA LYS A 59 -10.98 8.07 -10.03
C LYS A 59 -10.16 9.13 -9.29
N ILE A 60 -8.85 9.01 -9.38
CA ILE A 60 -7.90 10.03 -8.92
C ILE A 60 -7.04 10.46 -10.10
N ILE A 61 -7.16 11.74 -10.47
CA ILE A 61 -6.30 12.40 -11.44
C ILE A 61 -5.25 13.19 -10.67
N HIS A 62 -4.03 12.66 -10.66
CA HIS A 62 -2.87 13.39 -10.20
C HIS A 62 -2.41 14.34 -11.30
N PRO A 63 -2.33 15.66 -11.05
CA PRO A 63 -1.82 16.60 -12.04
C PRO A 63 -0.30 16.47 -12.17
N GLU A 64 0.25 17.12 -13.18
CA GLU A 64 1.67 17.48 -13.18
C GLU A 64 1.94 18.49 -12.05
N GLY A 65 3.08 18.38 -11.35
CA GLY A 65 3.32 19.29 -10.24
C GLY A 65 4.68 19.12 -9.56
N THR A 66 4.75 19.54 -8.30
CA THR A 66 5.99 19.52 -7.53
C THR A 66 6.25 18.16 -6.89
N SER A 67 7.52 17.83 -6.66
CA SER A 67 7.91 16.65 -5.89
C SER A 67 7.17 16.58 -4.55
N THR A 68 6.85 15.37 -4.09
CA THR A 68 6.15 15.05 -2.83
C THR A 68 4.64 15.26 -2.81
N GLN A 69 4.06 15.77 -3.89
CA GLN A 69 2.61 15.90 -4.04
C GLN A 69 1.90 14.55 -3.88
N SER A 70 0.74 14.58 -3.21
CA SER A 70 0.17 13.40 -2.57
C SER A 70 -1.33 13.56 -2.38
N ALA A 71 -2.16 12.72 -3.01
CA ALA A 71 -3.61 12.74 -2.86
C ALA A 71 -4.10 11.44 -2.24
N TYR A 72 -4.89 11.51 -1.17
CA TYR A 72 -5.45 10.32 -0.52
C TYR A 72 -6.88 10.54 -0.05
N LEU A 73 -7.67 9.48 -0.16
CA LEU A 73 -8.83 9.28 0.69
C LEU A 73 -8.40 8.60 2.00
N LYS A 74 -8.98 9.05 3.10
CA LYS A 74 -8.84 8.44 4.42
C LYS A 74 -10.22 8.11 4.96
N PHE A 75 -10.32 7.11 5.83
CA PHE A 75 -11.56 6.88 6.56
C PHE A 75 -11.88 8.07 7.47
N ILE A 76 -13.15 8.49 7.52
CA ILE A 76 -13.63 9.53 8.46
C ILE A 76 -13.56 9.02 9.89
N HIS A 77 -14.13 7.84 10.10
CA HIS A 77 -14.03 7.12 11.34
C HIS A 77 -12.99 6.04 11.12
N ASN A 78 -11.79 6.26 11.63
CA ASN A 78 -10.77 5.23 11.67
C ASN A 78 -11.24 4.19 12.70
N PRO A 79 -11.74 3.01 12.30
CA PRO A 79 -12.24 2.08 13.27
C PRO A 79 -11.02 1.37 13.81
N GLU A 80 -10.74 1.53 15.10
CA GLU A 80 -9.71 0.78 15.84
C GLU A 80 -9.82 -0.74 15.66
N THR A 81 -10.90 -1.21 15.02
CA THR A 81 -11.14 -2.59 14.64
C THR A 81 -10.54 -3.00 13.30
N ILE A 82 -10.23 -2.10 12.35
CA ILE A 82 -9.75 -2.49 11.01
C ILE A 82 -8.28 -2.89 11.05
N ILE A 83 -8.02 -4.20 10.95
CA ILE A 83 -6.67 -4.78 10.83
C ILE A 83 -6.27 -5.11 9.39
N GLY A 84 -7.16 -4.95 8.42
CA GLY A 84 -6.79 -5.24 7.05
C GLY A 84 -7.61 -4.49 6.03
N MET A 85 -7.01 -4.31 4.87
CA MET A 85 -7.64 -3.69 3.72
C MET A 85 -7.26 -4.41 2.45
N LYS A 86 -8.23 -4.51 1.55
CA LYS A 86 -8.04 -5.04 0.20
C LYS A 86 -8.77 -4.14 -0.78
N ALA A 87 -8.15 -3.82 -1.91
CA ALA A 87 -8.79 -3.03 -2.96
C ALA A 87 -8.27 -3.42 -4.33
N SER A 88 -9.10 -3.21 -5.35
CA SER A 88 -8.69 -3.25 -6.74
C SER A 88 -8.06 -1.91 -7.12
N ILE A 89 -6.90 -1.95 -7.77
CA ILE A 89 -6.15 -0.77 -8.19
C ILE A 89 -5.83 -0.90 -9.68
N LYS A 90 -6.20 0.11 -10.47
CA LYS A 90 -5.85 0.20 -11.89
C LYS A 90 -5.16 1.52 -12.16
N VAL A 91 -3.98 1.46 -12.76
CA VAL A 91 -3.34 2.67 -13.32
C VAL A 91 -3.69 2.75 -14.80
N SER A 92 -4.51 3.74 -15.18
CA SER A 92 -5.00 3.86 -16.56
C SER A 92 -3.99 4.59 -17.45
N SER A 93 -3.38 5.64 -16.92
CA SER A 93 -2.33 6.41 -17.60
C SER A 93 -1.41 7.01 -16.55
N CYS A 94 -0.14 7.16 -16.89
CA CYS A 94 0.85 7.72 -15.99
C CYS A 94 2.06 8.16 -16.83
N SER A 95 2.43 9.42 -16.73
CA SER A 95 3.72 9.92 -17.20
C SER A 95 4.54 10.29 -15.97
N GLY A 96 5.69 9.67 -15.74
CA GLY A 96 6.56 9.92 -14.57
C GLY A 96 6.33 9.00 -13.36
N ASP A 97 7.05 9.24 -12.24
CA ASP A 97 7.03 8.40 -11.03
C ASP A 97 5.94 8.85 -10.05
N VAL A 98 4.69 8.83 -10.55
CA VAL A 98 3.50 8.83 -9.71
C VAL A 98 3.14 7.40 -9.37
N ARG A 99 2.89 7.17 -8.08
CA ARG A 99 2.64 5.84 -7.51
C ARG A 99 1.19 5.75 -7.08
N ALA A 100 0.44 4.78 -7.59
CA ALA A 100 -0.83 4.40 -6.99
C ALA A 100 -0.53 3.59 -5.73
N ARG A 101 -1.20 3.88 -4.61
CA ARG A 101 -0.88 3.21 -3.35
C ARG A 101 -2.10 2.98 -2.46
N MET A 102 -2.02 1.89 -1.70
CA MET A 102 -2.70 1.78 -0.43
C MET A 102 -1.69 1.97 0.69
N ALA A 103 -2.03 2.75 1.71
CA ALA A 103 -1.11 3.05 2.81
C ALA A 103 -1.82 3.14 4.16
N ALA A 104 -1.04 2.98 5.23
CA ALA A 104 -1.54 3.06 6.59
C ALA A 104 -0.42 3.34 7.58
N TYR A 105 -0.82 3.69 8.78
CA TYR A 105 0.00 3.51 9.97
C TYR A 105 -0.40 2.20 10.62
N ALA A 106 0.54 1.26 10.71
CA ALA A 106 0.32 -0.11 11.16
C ALA A 106 0.44 -0.27 12.70
N GLY A 107 0.43 0.85 13.43
CA GLY A 107 0.66 0.94 14.86
C GLY A 107 1.86 1.84 15.21
N ALA A 108 2.18 1.89 16.50
CA ALA A 108 3.29 2.67 17.02
C ALA A 108 4.21 1.84 17.94
N ILE A 109 5.48 2.23 17.97
CA ILE A 109 6.43 1.90 19.04
C ILE A 109 6.76 3.22 19.73
N ASP A 110 6.41 3.31 21.01
CA ASP A 110 6.45 4.57 21.74
C ASP A 110 5.70 5.66 20.95
N ASP A 111 6.33 6.81 20.68
CA ASP A 111 5.72 7.90 19.90
C ASP A 111 5.93 7.77 18.38
N ASN A 112 6.63 6.72 17.92
CA ASN A 112 6.99 6.55 16.51
C ASN A 112 6.04 5.59 15.78
N HIS A 113 5.41 6.05 14.71
CA HIS A 113 4.45 5.25 13.96
C HIS A 113 5.14 4.43 12.87
N TYR A 114 4.68 3.19 12.65
CA TYR A 114 5.04 2.42 11.47
C TYR A 114 4.21 2.83 10.28
N TRP A 115 4.83 3.53 9.33
CA TRP A 115 4.20 3.80 8.05
C TRP A 115 4.39 2.62 7.11
N THR A 116 3.31 2.18 6.49
CA THR A 116 3.30 1.08 5.52
C THR A 116 2.58 1.45 4.24
N ALA A 117 3.02 0.86 3.12
CA ALA A 117 2.29 0.94 1.87
C ALA A 117 2.56 -0.25 0.94
N ILE A 118 1.58 -0.52 0.09
CA ILE A 118 1.76 -1.20 -1.19
C ILE A 118 1.60 -0.18 -2.32
N GLN A 119 2.48 -0.22 -3.31
CA GLN A 119 2.60 0.79 -4.35
C GLN A 119 2.73 0.14 -5.72
N ILE A 120 1.90 0.56 -6.67
CA ILE A 120 2.07 0.28 -8.10
C ILE A 120 2.86 1.44 -8.69
N ARG A 121 4.00 1.12 -9.31
CA ARG A 121 4.97 2.08 -9.86
C ARG A 121 5.14 1.86 -11.37
N PRO A 122 4.27 2.46 -12.20
CA PRO A 122 4.29 2.29 -13.66
C PRO A 122 5.62 2.69 -14.30
N SER A 123 6.24 3.77 -13.82
CA SER A 123 7.51 4.33 -14.32
C SER A 123 8.66 3.34 -14.38
N VAL A 124 8.69 2.39 -13.44
CA VAL A 124 9.73 1.37 -13.31
C VAL A 124 9.19 -0.05 -13.48
N ASN A 125 7.91 -0.18 -13.86
CA ASN A 125 7.17 -1.42 -14.01
C ASN A 125 7.28 -2.37 -12.79
N ARG A 126 7.02 -1.86 -11.57
CA ARG A 126 7.09 -2.63 -10.32
C ARG A 126 5.88 -2.47 -9.41
N ILE A 127 5.54 -3.51 -8.67
CA ILE A 127 4.68 -3.44 -7.49
C ILE A 127 5.56 -3.67 -6.26
N THR A 128 5.61 -2.68 -5.38
CA THR A 128 6.54 -2.66 -4.25
C THR A 128 5.79 -2.47 -2.95
N THR A 129 6.31 -3.03 -1.87
CA THR A 129 5.84 -2.77 -0.52
C THR A 129 6.93 -2.06 0.26
N SER A 130 6.52 -1.29 1.25
CA SER A 130 7.45 -0.67 2.18
C SER A 130 6.82 -0.51 3.54
N SER A 131 7.60 -0.77 4.59
CA SER A 131 7.29 -0.36 5.97
C SER A 131 8.46 0.45 6.50
N THR A 132 8.21 1.54 7.22
CA THR A 132 9.24 2.35 7.87
C THR A 132 8.74 2.91 9.19
N LEU A 133 9.60 2.92 10.20
CA LEU A 133 9.37 3.65 11.43
C LEU A 133 9.57 5.16 11.18
N GLN A 134 8.60 5.99 11.57
CA GLN A 134 8.71 7.46 11.47
C GLN A 134 9.41 8.04 12.68
N GLY A 135 10.74 7.94 12.72
CA GLY A 135 11.60 8.56 13.72
C GLY A 135 12.85 7.73 14.03
N PRO A 136 13.87 8.31 14.69
CA PRO A 136 15.02 7.55 15.16
C PRO A 136 14.55 6.56 16.26
N PRO A 137 14.85 5.26 16.17
CA PRO A 137 14.42 4.31 17.17
C PRO A 137 15.06 4.64 18.53
N PRO A 138 14.32 4.52 19.64
CA PRO A 138 14.91 4.62 20.97
C PRO A 138 15.73 3.35 21.22
N ASN A 139 17.05 3.47 21.08
CA ASN A 139 18.05 2.53 21.60
C ASN A 139 18.16 1.13 20.95
N TYR A 140 17.52 0.87 19.81
CA TYR A 140 17.83 -0.28 18.96
C TYR A 140 18.89 0.12 17.92
N GLU A 141 19.95 -0.67 17.76
CA GLU A 141 21.09 -0.35 16.89
C GLU A 141 20.67 -0.02 15.44
N THR A 142 20.62 1.29 15.12
CA THR A 142 20.94 1.92 13.83
C THR A 142 20.64 1.15 12.55
N ILE A 143 19.43 0.64 12.39
CA ILE A 143 18.86 0.40 11.07
C ILE A 143 17.69 1.34 10.97
N ALA A 144 17.76 2.30 10.04
CA ALA A 144 16.55 2.94 9.56
C ALA A 144 15.71 1.79 8.99
N ASP A 145 14.76 1.27 9.78
CA ASP A 145 13.97 0.05 9.50
C ASP A 145 12.97 0.28 8.36
N THR A 146 13.47 0.79 7.24
CA THR A 146 12.79 0.75 5.96
C THR A 146 12.93 -0.66 5.41
N HIS A 147 11.92 -1.48 5.66
CA HIS A 147 11.76 -2.73 4.94
C HIS A 147 11.10 -2.43 3.60
N SER A 148 11.68 -2.91 2.51
CA SER A 148 11.04 -2.86 1.21
C SER A 148 11.21 -4.18 0.49
N ALA A 149 10.19 -4.55 -0.27
CA ALA A 149 10.21 -5.74 -1.09
C ALA A 149 9.42 -5.48 -2.38
N GLU A 150 9.60 -6.37 -3.35
CA GLU A 150 8.97 -6.26 -4.65
C GLU A 150 8.27 -7.58 -4.95
N PHE A 151 7.05 -7.49 -5.49
CA PHE A 151 6.39 -8.66 -6.06
C PHE A 151 7.04 -9.02 -7.40
N PRO A 152 6.95 -10.29 -7.85
CA PRO A 152 7.40 -10.68 -9.19
C PRO A 152 6.90 -9.70 -10.26
N ASN A 153 7.79 -9.23 -11.13
CA ASN A 153 7.48 -8.19 -12.11
C ASN A 153 6.32 -8.60 -13.01
N PRO A 154 5.15 -7.95 -12.91
CA PRO A 154 4.07 -8.21 -13.85
C PRO A 154 4.40 -7.61 -15.23
N ILE A 155 3.88 -8.24 -16.27
CA ILE A 155 3.94 -7.70 -17.63
C ILE A 155 2.91 -6.58 -17.73
N ASN A 156 3.38 -5.35 -18.00
CA ASN A 156 2.60 -4.13 -18.21
C ASN A 156 1.70 -3.71 -17.03
N LEU A 157 2.15 -2.76 -16.21
CA LEU A 157 1.30 -2.20 -15.14
C LEU A 157 0.17 -1.28 -15.61
N ILE A 158 0.36 -0.56 -16.71
CA ILE A 158 -0.63 0.40 -17.21
C ILE A 158 -1.75 -0.36 -17.93
N GLY A 159 -3.00 -0.01 -17.60
CA GLY A 159 -4.21 -0.60 -18.17
C GLY A 159 -4.72 -1.85 -17.46
N ASN A 160 -3.88 -2.49 -16.63
CA ASN A 160 -4.23 -3.68 -15.86
C ASN A 160 -4.73 -3.33 -14.45
N THR A 161 -5.62 -4.17 -13.93
CA THR A 161 -6.14 -4.09 -12.56
C THR A 161 -5.44 -5.11 -11.68
N TYR A 162 -5.04 -4.69 -10.48
CA TYR A 162 -4.44 -5.54 -9.47
C TYR A 162 -5.23 -5.45 -8.17
N THR A 163 -5.62 -6.59 -7.62
CA THR A 163 -6.18 -6.65 -6.27
C THR A 163 -5.04 -6.78 -5.27
N ALA A 164 -4.91 -5.77 -4.41
CA ALA A 164 -3.85 -5.68 -3.42
C ALA A 164 -4.46 -5.69 -2.00
N SER A 165 -3.75 -6.28 -1.05
CA SER A 165 -4.15 -6.24 0.36
C SER A 165 -2.99 -5.95 1.30
N ILE A 166 -3.28 -5.23 2.39
CA ILE A 166 -2.41 -5.02 3.55
C ILE A 166 -3.16 -5.55 4.78
N MET A 167 -2.48 -6.31 5.64
CA MET A 167 -3.05 -6.83 6.88
C MET A 167 -2.05 -6.72 8.02
N PHE A 168 -2.55 -6.35 9.19
CA PHE A 168 -1.83 -6.18 10.45
C PHE A 168 -2.18 -7.29 11.42
N SER A 169 -1.20 -7.55 12.27
CA SER A 169 -1.30 -8.37 13.47
C SER A 169 -0.24 -7.88 14.44
N ASP A 170 -0.30 -8.31 15.69
CA ASP A 170 0.56 -7.78 16.75
C ASP A 170 2.07 -7.98 16.47
N ASP A 171 2.45 -8.94 15.62
CA ASP A 171 3.85 -9.31 15.35
C ASP A 171 4.30 -9.14 13.89
N LYS A 172 3.41 -8.81 12.95
CA LYS A 172 3.77 -8.67 11.53
C LYS A 172 2.83 -7.79 10.70
N ILE A 173 3.34 -7.32 9.56
CA ILE A 173 2.59 -6.80 8.43
C ILE A 173 2.62 -7.82 7.30
N SER A 174 1.46 -8.10 6.72
CA SER A 174 1.31 -8.96 5.56
C SER A 174 0.82 -8.14 4.36
N TYR A 175 1.43 -8.37 3.20
CA TYR A 175 1.02 -7.80 1.92
C TYR A 175 0.71 -8.93 0.96
N ALA A 176 -0.30 -8.75 0.12
CA ALA A 176 -0.54 -9.68 -0.98
C ALA A 176 -1.01 -8.93 -2.22
N VAL A 177 -0.70 -9.51 -3.37
CA VAL A 177 -1.28 -9.14 -4.66
C VAL A 177 -1.79 -10.41 -5.31
N GLU A 178 -3.08 -10.44 -5.65
CA GLU A 178 -3.69 -11.61 -6.27
C GLU A 178 -2.94 -11.98 -7.56
N GLY A 179 -2.59 -13.27 -7.68
CA GLY A 179 -1.80 -13.79 -8.79
C GLY A 179 -0.28 -13.55 -8.70
N LEU A 180 0.22 -12.70 -7.81
CA LEU A 180 1.67 -12.43 -7.64
C LEU A 180 2.26 -12.92 -6.31
N GLY A 181 1.40 -13.29 -5.35
CA GLY A 181 1.80 -13.92 -4.09
C GLY A 181 1.68 -12.99 -2.88
N ALA A 182 2.44 -13.29 -1.83
CA ALA A 182 2.40 -12.57 -0.56
C ALA A 182 3.80 -12.32 0.02
N ILE A 183 3.95 -11.20 0.72
CA ILE A 183 5.17 -10.77 1.42
C ILE A 183 4.79 -10.50 2.88
N ASN A 184 5.58 -10.98 3.82
CA ASN A 184 5.36 -10.74 5.25
C ASN A 184 6.60 -10.10 5.87
N PHE A 185 6.42 -9.03 6.63
CA PHE A 185 7.46 -8.42 7.47
C PHE A 185 7.11 -8.63 8.93
N LYS A 186 7.98 -9.30 9.67
CA LYS A 186 7.85 -9.46 11.11
C LYS A 186 8.40 -8.21 11.79
N TYR A 187 7.65 -7.67 12.76
CA TYR A 187 8.16 -6.56 13.56
C TYR A 187 9.32 -7.02 14.44
N PRO A 188 10.33 -6.17 14.68
CA PRO A 188 11.40 -6.48 15.62
C PRO A 188 10.87 -6.58 17.07
N ILE A 189 9.83 -5.79 17.38
CA ILE A 189 9.09 -5.81 18.64
C ILE A 189 7.58 -5.63 18.36
N PRO A 190 6.68 -6.13 19.22
CA PRO A 190 5.25 -5.92 19.04
C PRO A 190 4.89 -4.44 18.94
N VAL A 191 3.92 -4.12 18.09
CA VAL A 191 3.43 -2.74 17.89
C VAL A 191 2.08 -2.56 18.60
N ASP A 192 1.81 -1.35 19.09
CA ASP A 192 0.48 -1.00 19.57
C ASP A 192 -0.43 -0.66 18.38
N SER A 193 -1.36 -1.57 18.09
CA SER A 193 -2.35 -1.44 17.00
C SER A 193 -3.54 -0.53 17.34
N SER A 194 -3.65 0.00 18.56
CA SER A 194 -4.70 0.97 18.92
C SER A 194 -4.50 2.35 18.29
N THR A 195 -3.28 2.62 17.79
CA THR A 195 -2.87 3.91 17.18
C THR A 195 -2.86 3.88 15.65
N GLU A 196 -3.42 2.83 15.05
CA GLU A 196 -3.50 2.69 13.60
C GLU A 196 -4.21 3.88 12.96
N ASN A 197 -3.83 4.26 11.75
CA ASN A 197 -4.56 5.27 10.98
C ASN A 197 -4.39 4.99 9.50
N TRP A 198 -5.47 4.57 8.85
CA TRP A 198 -5.42 4.20 7.44
C TRP A 198 -5.38 5.44 6.54
N ARG A 199 -4.35 5.51 5.69
CA ARG A 199 -4.20 6.48 4.60
C ARG A 199 -4.47 5.75 3.28
N VAL A 200 -5.74 5.43 3.12
CA VAL A 200 -6.31 4.23 2.50
C VAL A 200 -5.95 4.09 1.03
N LEU A 201 -6.31 5.05 0.18
CA LEU A 201 -6.18 4.95 -1.27
C LEU A 201 -5.68 6.27 -1.81
N GLY A 202 -4.73 6.23 -2.74
CA GLY A 202 -4.34 7.45 -3.42
C GLY A 202 -3.09 7.38 -4.26
N THR A 203 -2.54 8.56 -4.53
CA THR A 203 -1.36 8.75 -5.37
C THR A 203 -0.26 9.53 -4.65
N ARG A 204 1.00 9.22 -4.97
CA ARG A 204 2.17 9.99 -4.52
C ARG A 204 3.12 10.22 -5.68
N ALA A 205 3.48 11.48 -5.93
CA ALA A 205 4.63 11.83 -6.77
C ALA A 205 5.88 11.94 -5.90
N THR A 206 6.99 11.34 -6.34
CA THR A 206 8.28 11.44 -5.61
C THR A 206 9.12 12.62 -6.12
N ASN A 207 9.09 12.83 -7.42
CA ASN A 207 9.86 13.82 -8.18
C ASN A 207 8.96 14.89 -8.83
N GLY A 208 7.63 14.74 -8.78
CA GLY A 208 6.68 15.71 -9.34
C GLY A 208 6.35 15.47 -10.81
N ASP A 209 7.03 14.50 -11.43
CA ASP A 209 6.91 14.27 -12.87
C ASP A 209 5.57 13.62 -13.22
N GLY A 210 4.78 14.42 -13.94
CA GLY A 210 3.74 14.09 -14.91
C GLY A 210 2.39 13.57 -14.37
N PRO A 211 1.30 13.81 -15.13
CA PRO A 211 -0.03 13.42 -14.73
C PRO A 211 -0.20 11.89 -14.66
N CYS A 212 -1.09 11.45 -13.78
CA CYS A 212 -1.45 10.05 -13.65
C CYS A 212 -2.92 9.89 -13.30
N THR A 213 -3.60 8.95 -13.98
CA THR A 213 -4.98 8.58 -13.69
C THR A 213 -5.02 7.19 -13.08
N VAL A 214 -5.54 7.11 -11.86
CA VAL A 214 -5.65 5.88 -11.09
C VAL A 214 -7.11 5.65 -10.72
N TYR A 215 -7.54 4.39 -10.79
CA TYR A 215 -8.85 3.94 -10.36
C TYR A 215 -8.72 2.98 -9.18
N PHE A 216 -9.64 3.11 -8.22
CA PHE A 216 -9.82 2.18 -7.11
C PHE A 216 -11.26 1.70 -7.05
N ASP A 217 -11.45 0.45 -6.67
CA ASP A 217 -12.74 -0.21 -6.63
C ASP A 217 -12.70 -1.39 -5.63
N ASN A 218 -13.87 -1.87 -5.19
CA ASN A 218 -14.06 -3.03 -4.34
C ASN A 218 -13.15 -3.00 -3.10
N VAL A 219 -13.32 -1.97 -2.29
CA VAL A 219 -12.63 -1.79 -1.02
C VAL A 219 -13.26 -2.72 -0.01
N TYR A 220 -12.50 -3.71 0.44
CA TYR A 220 -12.84 -4.56 1.56
C TYR A 220 -12.00 -4.19 2.78
N VAL A 221 -12.60 -4.37 3.96
CA VAL A 221 -11.93 -4.23 5.24
C VAL A 221 -12.01 -5.54 6.01
N LEU A 222 -10.98 -5.82 6.80
CA LEU A 222 -10.95 -6.92 7.76
C LEU A 222 -10.90 -6.31 9.16
N ARG A 223 -11.75 -6.82 10.05
CA ARG A 223 -11.83 -6.35 11.44
C ARG A 223 -11.36 -7.43 12.43
N LYS A 224 -10.84 -7.00 13.59
CA LYS A 224 -10.50 -7.88 14.73
C LYS A 224 -11.71 -8.66 15.23
#